data_AF-E1F2J3-F1
#
_entry.id   AF-E1F2J3-F1
#
_cell.length_a   1.000
_cell.length_b   1.000
_cell.length_c   1.000
_cell.angle_alpha   90.00
_cell.angle_beta   90.00
_cell.angle_gamma   90.00
#
_symmetry.space_group_name_H-M   'P 1'
#
loop_
_entity.id
_entity.type
_entity.pdbx_description
1 polymer ?
#
loop_
_entity_poly.entity_id
_entity_poly.type
_entity_poly.pdbx_seq_one_letter_code
_entity_poly.pdbx_strand_id
1 'polypeptide(L)'
;MGLKFLTTMSQLHDHYTHNPTEEFAAFVIFSDGYNATPIGTNEGEVLDLSGFVRYGTGEPNTTCLLIGNMENRSVSIIPFDNVPSLASINEFAALTTMEQFHCLFAGTGG
;
A
#
# COMPACT_ATOMS: atom_id res chain seq x y z
N MET A 1 -15.63 -4.43 -4.10
CA MET A 1 -15.12 -4.49 -2.72
C MET A 1 -14.30 -3.22 -2.48
N GLY A 2 -14.28 -2.68 -1.26
CA GLY A 2 -13.57 -1.43 -0.97
C GLY A 2 -12.07 -1.65 -0.74
N LEU A 3 -11.25 -0.66 -1.09
CA LEU A 3 -9.81 -0.65 -0.83
C LEU A 3 -9.54 -0.65 0.69
N LYS A 4 -8.76 -1.60 1.21
CA LYS A 4 -8.38 -1.61 2.62
C LYS A 4 -7.07 -0.87 2.85
N PHE A 5 -7.09 0.16 3.69
CA PHE A 5 -5.88 0.87 4.08
C PHE A 5 -5.18 0.18 5.27
N LEU A 6 -3.93 -0.24 5.08
CA LEU A 6 -3.14 -1.00 6.05
C LEU A 6 -1.94 -0.15 6.48
N THR A 7 -1.76 0.01 7.79
CA THR A 7 -0.79 0.95 8.37
C THR A 7 0.39 0.25 9.04
N THR A 8 0.33 -1.06 9.22
CA THR A 8 1.40 -1.86 9.85
C THR A 8 1.73 -3.11 9.03
N MET A 9 2.95 -3.62 9.18
CA MET A 9 3.36 -4.85 8.48
C MET A 9 2.52 -6.05 8.92
N SER A 10 2.16 -6.12 10.20
CA SER A 10 1.27 -7.17 10.71
C SER A 10 -0.07 -7.19 9.97
N GLN A 11 -0.68 -6.02 9.73
CA GLN A 11 -1.91 -5.90 8.94
C GLN A 11 -1.70 -6.28 7.47
N LEU A 12 -0.57 -5.90 6.87
CA LEU A 12 -0.20 -6.31 5.51
C LEU A 12 -0.07 -7.82 5.39
N HIS A 13 0.69 -8.47 6.29
CA HIS A 13 0.86 -9.92 6.33
C HIS A 13 -0.45 -10.66 6.59
N ASP A 14 -1.27 -10.16 7.51
CA ASP A 14 -2.59 -10.74 7.79
C ASP A 14 -3.51 -10.64 6.56
N HIS A 15 -3.51 -9.48 5.90
CA HIS A 15 -4.28 -9.28 4.67
C HIS A 15 -3.77 -10.17 3.52
N TYR A 16 -2.45 -10.29 3.37
CA TYR A 16 -1.82 -11.21 2.42
C TYR A 16 -2.23 -12.66 2.61
N THR A 17 -2.34 -13.10 3.86
CA THR A 17 -2.61 -14.50 4.19
C THR A 17 -4.09 -14.83 4.04
N HIS A 18 -4.98 -13.89 4.40
CA HIS A 18 -6.39 -14.18 4.58
C HIS A 18 -7.31 -13.58 3.51
N ASN A 19 -6.87 -12.55 2.76
CA ASN A 19 -7.72 -11.82 1.80
C ASN A 19 -7.02 -11.61 0.44
N PRO A 20 -6.59 -12.69 -0.26
CA PRO A 20 -5.76 -12.56 -1.46
C PRO A 20 -6.46 -11.87 -2.63
N THR A 21 -7.79 -11.93 -2.69
CA THR A 21 -8.60 -11.31 -3.76
C THR A 21 -8.92 -9.83 -3.50
N GLU A 22 -8.62 -9.32 -2.31
CA GLU A 22 -8.94 -7.95 -1.92
C GLU A 22 -7.74 -7.02 -2.12
N GLU A 23 -8.00 -5.85 -2.72
CA GLU A 23 -6.99 -4.80 -2.85
C GLU A 23 -6.70 -4.12 -1.51
N PHE A 24 -5.43 -3.81 -1.28
CA PHE A 24 -5.00 -3.03 -0.14
C PHE A 24 -4.20 -1.80 -0.57
N ALA A 25 -4.14 -0.82 0.32
CA ALA A 25 -3.28 0.34 0.20
C ALA A 25 -2.41 0.50 1.45
N ALA A 26 -1.16 0.90 1.27
CA ALA A 26 -0.26 1.20 2.37
C ALA A 26 0.69 2.34 1.99
N PHE A 27 0.97 3.23 2.95
CA PHE A 27 2.08 4.17 2.83
C PHE A 27 3.37 3.41 3.13
N VAL A 28 4.33 3.45 2.21
CA VAL A 28 5.61 2.76 2.33
C VAL A 28 6.79 3.68 1.96
N ILE A 29 7.97 3.38 2.47
CA ILE A 29 9.23 3.94 2.03
C ILE A 29 9.99 2.84 1.31
N PHE A 30 10.36 3.06 0.06
CA PHE A 30 11.20 2.10 -0.68
C PHE A 30 12.63 2.19 -0.16
N SER A 31 13.21 1.07 0.26
CA SER A 31 14.61 1.00 0.66
C SER A 31 15.53 0.79 -0.55
N ASP A 32 15.04 0.04 -1.54
CA ASP A 32 15.64 -0.09 -2.85
C ASP A 32 14.55 -0.14 -3.92
N GLY A 33 14.90 -0.59 -5.14
CA GLY A 33 13.92 -0.70 -6.21
C GLY A 33 12.78 -1.67 -5.93
N TYR A 34 12.86 -2.64 -5.01
CA TYR A 34 11.90 -3.72 -4.80
C TYR A 34 11.43 -3.89 -3.35
N ASN A 35 12.24 -3.49 -2.40
CA ASN A 35 11.97 -3.61 -0.98
C ASN A 35 11.31 -2.34 -0.45
N ALA A 36 10.24 -2.49 0.32
CA ALA A 36 9.46 -1.39 0.86
C ALA A 36 9.15 -1.58 2.35
N THR A 37 9.20 -0.53 3.15
CA THR A 37 8.85 -0.56 4.58
C THR A 37 7.63 0.32 4.83
N PRO A 38 6.53 -0.22 5.40
CA PRO A 38 5.36 0.57 5.76
C PRO A 38 5.69 1.68 6.75
N ILE A 39 5.08 2.84 6.56
CA ILE A 39 5.25 3.97 7.47
C ILE A 39 4.43 3.72 8.73
N GLY A 40 5.10 3.66 9.88
CA GLY A 40 4.47 3.40 11.18
C GLY A 40 4.81 2.03 11.79
N THR A 41 5.69 1.24 11.16
CA THR A 41 6.24 0.01 11.74
C THR A 41 7.55 0.25 12.47
N ASN A 42 7.93 -0.69 13.36
CA ASN A 42 9.24 -0.68 13.99
C ASN A 42 10.34 -0.97 12.94
N GLU A 43 11.54 -0.46 13.19
CA GLU A 43 12.71 -0.66 12.32
C GLU A 43 12.98 -2.16 12.10
N GLY A 44 13.07 -2.58 10.82
CA GLY A 44 13.52 -3.92 10.42
C GLY A 44 12.53 -4.76 9.62
N GLU A 45 11.26 -4.37 9.53
CA GLU A 45 10.27 -5.09 8.71
C GLU A 45 10.26 -4.56 7.26
N VAL A 46 10.45 -5.48 6.30
CA VAL A 46 10.55 -5.16 4.86
C VAL A 46 9.57 -6.03 4.08
N LEU A 47 8.84 -5.39 3.18
CA LEU A 47 8.01 -6.02 2.18
C LEU A 47 8.81 -6.23 0.90
N ASP A 48 9.01 -7.49 0.52
CA ASP A 48 9.64 -7.87 -0.74
C ASP A 48 8.63 -7.89 -1.89
N LEU A 49 8.81 -6.98 -2.86
CA LEU A 49 7.97 -6.87 -4.05
C LEU A 49 8.62 -7.49 -5.31
N SER A 50 9.72 -8.23 -5.18
CA SER A 50 10.43 -8.86 -6.29
C SER A 50 9.56 -9.84 -7.09
N GLY A 51 8.59 -10.47 -6.42
CA GLY A 51 7.63 -11.39 -7.02
C GLY A 51 6.38 -10.74 -7.64
N PHE A 52 6.29 -9.40 -7.66
CA PHE A 52 5.12 -8.67 -8.12
C PHE A 52 5.35 -7.99 -9.47
N VAL A 53 4.30 -7.95 -10.30
CA VAL A 53 4.22 -7.05 -11.45
C VAL A 53 4.01 -5.63 -10.93
N ARG A 54 4.82 -4.69 -11.40
CA ARG A 54 4.87 -3.33 -10.85
C ARG A 54 4.42 -2.30 -11.88
N TYR A 55 3.51 -1.43 -11.45
CA TYR A 55 3.06 -0.28 -12.20
C TYR A 55 3.54 1.00 -11.50
N GLY A 56 4.58 1.62 -12.07
CA GLY A 56 5.29 2.74 -11.45
C GLY A 56 6.62 2.32 -10.84
N THR A 57 7.40 3.33 -10.43
CA THR A 57 8.75 3.16 -9.90
C THR A 57 8.84 3.76 -8.51
N GLY A 58 9.28 2.95 -7.54
CA GLY A 58 9.69 3.41 -6.23
C GLY A 58 11.20 3.59 -6.23
N GLU A 59 11.67 4.84 -6.25
CA GLU A 59 13.09 5.12 -6.09
C GLU A 59 13.53 4.89 -4.64
N PRO A 60 14.79 4.53 -4.38
CA PRO A 60 15.31 4.38 -3.03
C PRO A 60 15.08 5.63 -2.19
N ASN A 61 14.69 5.45 -0.93
CA ASN A 61 14.33 6.50 0.02
C ASN A 61 13.15 7.38 -0.41
N THR A 62 12.31 6.90 -1.33
CA THR A 62 11.11 7.61 -1.76
C THR A 62 9.90 7.08 -1.03
N THR A 63 9.05 8.00 -0.60
CA THR A 63 7.78 7.68 0.03
C THR A 63 6.72 7.45 -1.04
N CYS A 64 6.03 6.31 -0.98
CA CYS A 64 5.10 5.87 -2.00
C CYS A 64 3.82 5.28 -1.38
N LEU A 65 2.71 5.41 -2.11
CA LEU A 65 1.43 4.78 -1.81
C LEU A 65 1.46 3.54 -2.65
N LEU A 66 1.52 2.41 -1.95
CA LEU A 66 1.47 1.11 -2.55
C LEU A 66 0.00 0.69 -2.60
N ILE A 67 -0.52 0.39 -3.78
CA ILE A 67 -1.82 -0.26 -3.94
C ILE A 67 -1.56 -1.65 -4.50
N GLY A 68 -1.90 -2.70 -3.76
CA GLY A 68 -1.57 -4.08 -4.12
C GLY A 68 -2.78 -4.97 -4.27
N ASN A 69 -2.69 -5.91 -5.21
CA ASN A 69 -3.60 -7.03 -5.40
C ASN A 69 -2.79 -8.33 -5.40
N MET A 70 -3.13 -9.26 -4.51
CA MET A 70 -2.34 -10.47 -4.29
C MET A 70 -2.66 -11.60 -5.25
N GLU A 71 -3.93 -11.76 -5.61
CA GLU A 71 -4.37 -12.73 -6.60
C GLU A 71 -3.62 -12.54 -7.92
N ASN A 72 -3.50 -11.29 -8.37
CA ASN A 72 -2.79 -10.93 -9.60
C ASN A 72 -1.30 -10.70 -9.40
N ARG A 73 -0.81 -10.74 -8.16
CA ARG A 73 0.55 -10.34 -7.77
C ARG A 73 0.96 -9.02 -8.43
N SER A 74 0.09 -8.02 -8.36
CA SER A 74 0.33 -6.72 -8.97
C SER A 74 0.36 -5.62 -7.91
N VAL A 75 1.26 -4.66 -8.08
CA VAL A 75 1.31 -3.45 -7.26
C VAL A 75 1.41 -2.19 -8.11
N SER A 76 0.64 -1.18 -7.75
CA SER A 76 0.76 0.19 -8.25
C SER A 76 1.52 1.03 -7.22
N ILE A 77 2.53 1.77 -7.69
CA ILE A 77 3.43 2.56 -6.86
C ILE A 77 3.26 4.03 -7.25
N ILE A 78 2.74 4.82 -6.31
CA ILE A 78 2.45 6.23 -6.51
C ILE A 78 3.38 7.05 -5.60
N PRO A 79 4.42 7.71 -6.13
CA PRO A 79 5.36 8.48 -5.32
C PRO A 79 4.76 9.82 -4.83
N PHE A 80 5.30 10.36 -3.74
CA PHE A 80 4.99 11.70 -3.24
C PHE A 80 6.17 12.36 -2.55
N ASP A 81 6.17 13.69 -2.59
CA ASP A 81 7.31 14.53 -2.19
C ASP A 81 7.49 14.68 -0.67
N ASN A 82 6.67 14.05 0.18
CA ASN A 82 6.76 14.19 1.63
C ASN A 82 6.39 12.90 2.38
N VAL A 83 7.08 12.62 3.49
CA VAL A 83 6.69 11.57 4.43
C VAL A 83 5.44 12.03 5.20
N PRO A 84 4.27 11.41 5.02
CA PRO A 84 3.07 11.82 5.73
C PRO A 84 3.21 11.53 7.22
N SER A 85 2.68 12.44 8.05
CA SER A 85 2.60 12.20 9.50
C SER A 85 1.64 11.04 9.79
N LEU A 86 1.83 10.34 10.90
CA LEU A 86 0.93 9.25 11.32
C LEU A 86 -0.53 9.73 11.44
N ALA A 87 -0.76 10.97 11.86
CA ALA A 87 -2.09 11.57 11.89
C ALA A 87 -2.70 11.68 10.49
N SER A 88 -1.94 12.18 9.52
CA SER A 88 -2.38 12.30 8.12
C SER A 88 -2.66 10.93 7.48
N ILE A 89 -1.85 9.92 7.81
CA ILE A 89 -2.08 8.53 7.37
C ILE A 89 -3.41 8.01 7.91
N ASN A 90 -3.68 8.21 9.20
CA ASN A 90 -4.91 7.75 9.83
C ASN A 90 -6.14 8.51 9.30
N GLU A 91 -6.03 9.80 9.04
CA GLU A 91 -7.08 10.60 8.39
C GLU A 91 -7.36 10.08 6.97
N PHE A 92 -6.31 9.81 6.18
CA PHE A 92 -6.47 9.24 4.84
C PHE A 92 -7.11 7.85 4.89
N ALA A 93 -6.67 6.97 5.80
CA ALA A 93 -7.27 5.66 5.99
C ALA A 93 -8.76 5.77 6.33
N ALA A 94 -9.14 6.69 7.23
CA ALA A 94 -10.55 6.93 7.55
C ALA A 94 -11.35 7.40 6.32
N LEU A 95 -10.79 8.30 5.50
CA LEU A 95 -11.42 8.76 4.25
C LEU A 95 -11.65 7.61 3.26
N THR A 96 -10.73 6.65 3.16
CA THR A 96 -10.88 5.51 2.25
C THR A 96 -12.04 4.58 2.61
N THR A 97 -12.56 4.64 3.84
CA THR A 97 -13.76 3.87 4.27
C THR A 97 -15.08 4.56 3.92
N MET A 98 -15.02 5.83 3.46
CA MET A 98 -16.19 6.57 3.04
C MET A 98 -16.63 6.13 1.63
N GLU A 99 -17.94 5.96 1.44
CA GLU A 99 -18.54 5.49 0.18
C GLU A 99 -18.13 6.35 -1.04
N GLN A 100 -17.88 7.64 -0.82
CA GLN A 100 -17.45 8.59 -1.85
C GLN A 100 -16.03 8.32 -2.36
N PHE A 101 -15.14 7.82 -1.50
CA PHE A 101 -13.77 7.44 -1.85
C PHE A 101 -13.69 6.04 -2.43
N HIS A 102 -14.62 5.14 -2.07
CA HIS A 102 -14.70 3.82 -2.69
C HIS A 102 -14.81 3.93 -4.22
N CYS A 103 -15.53 4.91 -4.76
CA CYS A 103 -15.65 5.11 -6.20
C CYS A 103 -14.32 5.43 -6.92
N LEU A 104 -13.33 6.00 -6.23
CA LEU A 104 -12.01 6.28 -6.82
C LEU A 104 -11.18 5.02 -7.04
N PHE A 105 -11.47 3.96 -6.28
CA PHE A 105 -10.73 2.70 -6.31
C PHE A 105 -11.58 1.52 -6.80
N ALA A 106 -12.91 1.65 -6.84
CA ALA A 106 -13.84 0.63 -7.35
C ALA A 106 -13.81 0.46 -8.89
N GLY A 107 -12.86 1.12 -9.57
CA GLY A 107 -12.78 1.21 -11.04
C GLY A 107 -11.52 0.60 -11.62
N THR A 108 -11.23 -0.68 -11.34
CA THR A 108 -10.28 -1.50 -12.11
C THR A 108 -10.79 -2.94 -12.29
N GLY A 109 -12.12 -3.14 -12.26
CA GLY A 109 -12.77 -4.36 -12.71
C GLY A 109 -13.24 -4.21 -14.16
N GLY A 110 -12.36 -4.50 -15.12
CA GLY A 110 -12.67 -4.62 -16.54
C GLY A 110 -12.19 -5.96 -17.07
#